data_AF-A0A4Q9V208-F1
#
_entry.id   AF-A0A4Q9V208-F1
#
_cell.length_a   1.000
_cell.length_b   1.000
_cell.length_c   1.000
_cell.angle_alpha   90.00
_cell.angle_beta   90.00
_cell.angle_gamma   90.00
#
_symmetry.space_group_name_H-M   'P 1'
#
loop_
_entity.id
_entity.type
_entity.pdbx_description
1 polymer ?
#
loop_
_entity_poly.entity_id
_entity_poly.type
_entity_poly.pdbx_seq_one_letter_code
_entity_poly.pdbx_strand_id
1 'polypeptide(L)'
;MKGLPPVGYYIAMLGTLALVLVVGITFGVQSAALVLSGALVLLACVRMSSLRRLVPCIRSTAIDVLTLCVLAIALAYFGMWGDTPNIVQISGVM
;
A
#
# COMPACT_ATOMS: atom_id res chain seq x y z
N MET A 1 11.36 -13.65 -24.94
CA MET A 1 11.37 -13.89 -23.48
C MET A 1 10.55 -12.77 -22.84
N LYS A 2 9.40 -13.07 -22.21
CA LYS A 2 8.60 -12.08 -21.48
C LYS A 2 9.45 -11.66 -20.28
N GLY A 3 10.12 -10.51 -20.39
CA GLY A 3 11.08 -10.04 -19.39
C GLY A 3 10.43 -10.03 -18.03
N LEU A 4 11.13 -10.57 -17.02
CA LEU A 4 10.71 -10.42 -15.64
C LEU A 4 10.36 -8.94 -15.39
N PRO A 5 9.28 -8.66 -14.66
CA PRO A 5 9.00 -7.29 -14.26
C PRO A 5 10.24 -6.73 -13.56
N PRO A 6 10.57 -5.46 -13.80
CA PRO A 6 11.83 -4.88 -13.38
C PRO A 6 12.01 -5.08 -11.88
N VAL A 7 13.19 -5.55 -11.47
CA VAL A 7 13.53 -5.85 -10.06
C VAL A 7 13.17 -4.68 -9.14
N GLY A 8 13.27 -3.44 -9.65
CA GLY A 8 12.84 -2.22 -8.95
C GLY A 8 11.38 -2.21 -8.50
N TYR A 9 10.46 -2.86 -9.23
CA TYR A 9 9.05 -2.99 -8.81
C TYR A 9 8.92 -3.83 -7.54
N TYR A 10 9.62 -4.96 -7.45
CA TYR A 10 9.62 -5.80 -6.26
C TYR A 10 10.28 -5.11 -5.06
N ILE A 11 11.37 -4.39 -5.29
CA ILE A 11 12.04 -3.58 -4.26
C ILE A 11 11.09 -2.50 -3.73
N ALA A 12 10.37 -1.80 -4.62
CA ALA A 12 9.39 -0.79 -4.21
C ALA A 12 8.23 -1.39 -3.41
N MET A 13 7.75 -2.58 -3.79
CA MET A 13 6.71 -3.30 -3.04
C MET A 13 7.19 -3.74 -1.65
N LEU A 14 8.39 -4.30 -1.55
CA LEU A 14 9.00 -4.66 -0.27
C LEU A 14 9.22 -3.42 0.61
N GLY A 15 9.68 -2.31 0.02
CA GLY A 15 9.87 -1.05 0.73
C GLY A 15 8.57 -0.47 1.28
N THR A 16 7.49 -0.49 0.49
CA THR A 16 6.16 -0.06 0.97
C THR A 16 5.62 -0.97 2.07
N LEU A 17 5.81 -2.29 1.96
CA LEU A 17 5.42 -3.23 3.02
C LEU A 17 6.19 -2.96 4.32
N ALA A 18 7.51 -2.80 4.24
CA ALA A 18 8.35 -2.50 5.39
C ALA A 18 7.95 -1.17 6.05
N LEU A 19 7.67 -0.14 5.24
CA LEU A 19 7.25 1.17 5.72
C LEU A 19 5.89 1.09 6.43
N VAL A 20 4.91 0.37 5.89
CA VAL A 20 3.60 0.15 6.53
C VAL A 20 3.75 -0.61 7.85
N LEU A 21 4.63 -1.62 7.91
CA LEU A 21 4.93 -2.34 9.15
C LEU A 21 5.53 -1.43 10.23
N VAL A 22 6.54 -0.63 9.87
CA VAL A 22 7.16 0.32 10.81
C VAL A 22 6.12 1.31 11.32
N VAL A 23 5.33 1.91 10.43
CA VAL A 23 4.26 2.85 10.81
C VAL A 23 3.23 2.18 11.72
N GLY A 24 2.86 0.92 11.43
CA GLY A 24 1.90 0.17 12.24
C GLY A 24 2.40 -0.09 13.67
N ILE A 25 3.69 -0.39 13.81
CA ILE A 25 4.31 -0.63 15.12
C ILE A 25 4.45 0.68 15.91
N THR A 26 4.88 1.77 15.27
CA THR A 26 5.21 3.02 15.95
C THR A 26 4.01 3.93 16.18
N PHE A 27 3.14 4.08 15.18
CA PHE A 27 2.03 5.04 15.18
C PHE A 27 0.66 4.38 15.31
N GLY A 28 0.57 3.06 15.15
CA GLY A 28 -0.67 2.30 15.27
C GLY A 28 -1.28 1.91 13.92
N VAL A 29 -2.28 1.03 13.99
CA VAL A 29 -2.88 0.39 12.81
C VAL A 29 -3.64 1.40 11.95
N GLN A 30 -4.24 2.43 12.56
CA GLN A 30 -4.89 3.53 11.85
C GLN A 30 -3.94 4.25 10.88
N SER A 31 -2.79 4.73 11.37
CA SER A 31 -1.82 5.42 10.52
C SER A 31 -1.26 4.50 9.44
N ALA A 32 -1.02 3.22 9.76
CA ALA A 32 -0.57 2.24 8.78
C ALA A 32 -1.60 1.99 7.67
N ALA A 33 -2.89 1.92 8.01
CA ALA A 33 -3.97 1.75 7.03
C ALA A 33 -4.07 2.95 6.07
N LEU A 34 -3.89 4.18 6.56
CA LEU A 34 -3.87 5.39 5.74
C LEU A 34 -2.63 5.47 4.84
N VAL A 35 -1.47 5.06 5.34
CA VAL A 35 -0.24 5.00 4.55
C VAL A 35 -0.35 3.94 3.46
N LEU A 36 -0.93 2.77 3.77
CA LEU A 36 -1.18 1.72 2.80
C LEU A 36 -2.21 2.15 1.75
N SER A 37 -3.27 2.86 2.13
CA SER A 37 -4.26 3.38 1.17
C SER A 37 -3.61 4.38 0.21
N GLY A 38 -2.77 5.30 0.71
CA GLY A 38 -2.00 6.22 -0.13
C GLY A 38 -1.05 5.49 -1.09
N ALA A 39 -0.37 4.44 -0.63
CA ALA A 39 0.50 3.61 -1.47
C ALA A 39 -0.26 2.91 -2.60
N LEU A 40 -1.48 2.42 -2.34
CA LEU A 40 -2.35 1.79 -3.35
C LEU A 40 -2.82 2.80 -4.41
N VAL A 41 -3.16 4.04 -4.00
CA VAL A 41 -3.48 5.11 -4.95
C VAL A 41 -2.29 5.43 -5.84
N LEU A 42 -1.10 5.55 -5.26
CA LEU A 42 0.12 5.78 -6.04
C LEU A 42 0.40 4.65 -7.03
N LEU A 43 0.22 3.39 -6.62
CA LEU A 43 0.33 2.24 -7.51
C LEU A 43 -0.70 2.29 -8.65
N ALA A 44 -1.95 2.70 -8.37
CA ALA A 44 -2.97 2.89 -9.38
C ALA A 44 -2.60 4.00 -10.37
N CYS A 45 -2.05 5.13 -9.90
CA CYS A 45 -1.56 6.22 -10.74
C CYS A 45 -0.38 5.77 -11.63
N VAL A 46 0.58 5.04 -11.07
CA VAL A 46 1.71 4.48 -11.82
C VAL A 46 1.22 3.51 -12.89
N ARG A 47 0.19 2.70 -12.60
CA ARG A 47 -0.45 1.80 -13.57
C ARG A 47 -1.16 2.52 -14.70
N MET A 48 -1.75 3.69 -14.44
CA MET A 48 -2.37 4.53 -15.49
C MET A 48 -1.33 5.27 -16.33
N SER A 49 -0.17 5.60 -15.75
CA SER A 49 0.90 6.32 -16.45
C SER A 49 1.53 5.49 -17.58
N SER A 50 2.17 6.16 -18.55
CA SER A 50 2.79 5.56 -19.76
C SER A 50 3.96 4.59 -19.45
N LEU A 51 4.29 4.39 -18.17
CA LEU A 51 5.22 3.39 -17.64
C LEU A 51 4.67 1.95 -17.72
N ARG A 52 3.85 1.63 -18.74
CA ARG A 52 3.18 0.32 -18.94
C ARG A 52 4.14 -0.88 -19.01
N ARG A 53 5.44 -0.66 -19.20
CA ARG A 53 6.46 -1.72 -19.19
C ARG A 53 6.99 -2.07 -17.80
N LEU A 54 6.68 -1.27 -16.78
CA LEU A 54 7.23 -1.45 -15.43
C LEU A 54 6.35 -2.30 -14.52
N VAL A 55 5.07 -2.51 -14.87
CA VAL A 55 4.12 -3.22 -14.01
C VAL A 55 3.45 -4.37 -14.78
N PRO A 56 3.60 -5.62 -14.32
CA PRO A 56 3.01 -6.78 -15.00
C PRO A 56 1.48 -6.73 -14.90
N CYS A 57 0.82 -6.81 -16.04
CA CYS A 57 -0.64 -6.87 -16.15
C CYS A 57 -1.08 -8.34 -16.24
N ILE A 58 -1.95 -8.77 -15.30
CA ILE A 58 -2.44 -10.16 -15.25
C ILE A 58 -3.71 -10.34 -16.09
N ARG A 59 -4.58 -9.32 -16.12
CA ARG A 59 -5.89 -9.39 -16.84
C ARG A 59 -6.19 -8.17 -17.71
N SER A 60 -6.35 -6.99 -17.10
CA SER A 60 -6.57 -5.72 -17.79
C SER A 60 -6.12 -4.57 -16.90
N THR A 61 -5.45 -3.57 -17.47
CA THR A 61 -4.99 -2.38 -16.75
C THR A 61 -6.13 -1.66 -16.04
N ALA A 62 -7.32 -1.61 -16.66
CA ALA A 62 -8.48 -0.94 -16.08
C ALA A 62 -9.02 -1.68 -14.84
N ILE A 63 -9.05 -3.01 -14.88
CA ILE A 63 -9.51 -3.84 -13.74
C ILE A 63 -8.52 -3.75 -12.59
N ASP A 64 -7.21 -3.78 -12.89
CA ASP A 64 -6.17 -3.66 -11.88
C ASP A 64 -6.17 -2.27 -11.21
N VAL A 65 -6.39 -1.20 -11.97
CA VAL A 65 -6.53 0.16 -11.40
C VAL A 65 -7.79 0.27 -10.54
N LEU A 66 -8.93 -0.25 -11.02
CA LEU A 66 -10.19 -0.18 -10.28
C LEU A 66 -10.11 -0.94 -8.96
N THR A 67 -9.52 -2.14 -8.96
CA THR A 67 -9.32 -2.92 -7.73
C THR A 67 -8.39 -2.22 -6.74
N LEU A 68 -7.30 -1.62 -7.20
CA LEU A 68 -6.41 -0.80 -6.36
C LEU A 68 -7.14 0.40 -5.73
N CYS A 69 -7.96 1.12 -6.51
CA CYS A 69 -8.76 2.23 -6.00
C CYS A 69 -9.81 1.78 -4.98
N VAL A 70 -10.52 0.68 -5.24
CA VAL A 70 -11.51 0.13 -4.30
C VAL A 70 -10.84 -0.30 -2.99
N LEU A 71 -9.69 -0.97 -3.06
CA LEU A 71 -8.92 -1.34 -1.88
C LEU A 71 -8.42 -0.12 -1.11
N ALA A 72 -7.95 0.91 -1.82
CA ALA A 72 -7.53 2.16 -1.19
C ALA A 72 -8.67 2.84 -0.42
N ILE A 73 -9.86 2.92 -1.02
CA ILE A 73 -11.06 3.50 -0.38
C ILE A 73 -11.45 2.66 0.85
N ALA A 74 -11.47 1.34 0.72
CA ALA A 74 -11.80 0.45 1.84
C ALA A 74 -10.81 0.61 3.01
N LEU A 75 -9.51 0.65 2.73
CA LEU A 75 -8.47 0.87 3.74
C LEU A 75 -8.54 2.26 4.38
N ALA A 76 -8.84 3.29 3.59
CA ALA A 76 -9.04 4.63 4.13
C ALA A 76 -10.26 4.67 5.07
N TYR A 77 -11.37 4.05 4.68
CA TYR A 77 -12.57 3.94 5.51
C TYR A 77 -12.28 3.20 6.82
N PHE A 78 -11.61 2.05 6.77
CA PHE A 78 -11.21 1.32 7.97
C PHE A 78 -10.23 2.10 8.85
N GLY A 79 -9.27 2.83 8.25
CA GLY A 79 -8.37 3.71 8.97
C GLY A 79 -9.10 4.82 9.70
N MET A 80 -10.15 5.40 9.11
CA MET A 80 -10.95 6.44 9.76
C MET A 80 -11.83 5.90 10.91
N TRP A 81 -12.11 4.61 10.94
CA TRP A 81 -12.91 3.96 11.98
C TRP A 81 -12.08 3.40 13.15
N GLY A 82 -10.80 3.10 12.92
CA GLY A 82 -9.95 2.46 13.93
C GLY A 82 -9.34 3.45 14.91
N ASP A 83 -9.72 3.37 16.19
CA ASP A 83 -9.02 4.03 17.30
C ASP A 83 -8.04 3.00 17.90
N THR A 84 -6.90 2.78 17.23
CA THR A 84 -5.96 1.70 17.60
C THR A 84 -4.74 2.28 18.32
N PRO A 85 -4.57 2.00 19.63
CA PRO A 85 -3.41 2.46 20.38
C PRO A 85 -2.13 1.80 19.84
N ASN A 86 -1.03 2.53 19.86
CA ASN A 86 0.25 2.05 19.37
C ASN A 86 0.99 1.20 20.42
N ILE A 87 1.89 0.31 19.97
CA ILE A 87 2.61 -0.63 20.84
C ILE A 87 3.53 0.13 21.83
N VAL A 88 4.03 1.29 21.42
CA VAL A 88 4.87 2.16 22.26
C VAL A 88 4.09 2.69 23.46
N GLN A 89 2.82 3.06 23.30
CA GLN A 89 1.95 3.50 24.39
C GLN A 89 1.57 2.35 25.32
N ILE A 90 1.36 1.14 24.80
CA ILE A 90 1.06 -0.04 25.63
C ILE A 90 2.27 -0.41 26.50
N SER A 91 3.49 -0.17 26.02
CA SER A 91 4.74 -0.49 26.74
C SER A 91 5.14 0.57 27.78
N GLY A 92 4.49 1.74 27.79
CA GLY A 92 4.73 2.84 28.73
C GLY A 92 3.84 2.82 29.98
N VAL A 93 3.05 1.76 30.17
CA VAL A 93 2.29 1.50 31.40
C VAL A 93 2.94 0.33 32.13
N MET A 94 4.15 0.56 32.65
CA MET A 94 4.76 -0.18 33.76
C MET A 94 5.58 0.80 34.60
#